data_AF-A0A9D2RAM5-F1
#
_entry.id   AF-A0A9D2RAM5-F1
#
_cell.length_a   1.000
_cell.length_b   1.000
_cell.length_c   1.000
_cell.angle_alpha   90.00
_cell.angle_beta   90.00
_cell.angle_gamma   90.00
#
_symmetry.space_group_name_H-M   'P 1'
#
loop_
_entity.id
_entity.type
_entity.pdbx_description
1 polymer ?
#
loop_
_entity_poly.entity_id
_entity_poly.type
_entity_poly.pdbx_seq_one_letter_code
_entity_poly.pdbx_strand_id
1 'polypeptide(L)'
;MNLIEILGGPLIGAVIGYFTNYIAVKMLFHPLKPVKIGGKVLPFTPGIIPKGKPRLAKALGKAVGEKLFTHEDLKAMLLSREIKESVLDSAVKGIQEVQNSQDSLETFMEQYIDTEDYEHMRGQLEKLLTEKITQGLEKLDVGRIIAEEGAKEVKEKFQGSMVSMFLKDDLIKSIAAPIGDKVGEYIKENGRDKIRPLVVGEIAAAESRPICQWFEHIPLGEEKIRQLADRLYTRIAEEKAGDLAEKFQIAQVVEEKVNCMDVAEVEEILLGVMKKELNAVVNLGALIGFVIGLLNLLF
;
A
#
# COMPACT_ATOMS: atom_id res chain seq x y z
N MET A 1 -38.86 24.48 69.67
CA MET A 1 -38.41 23.43 68.75
C MET A 1 -37.03 23.01 69.19
N ASN A 2 -36.83 21.71 69.39
CA ASN A 2 -35.49 21.19 69.66
C ASN A 2 -34.63 21.42 68.40
N LEU A 3 -33.32 21.70 68.55
CA LEU A 3 -32.39 21.87 67.43
C LEU A 3 -32.49 20.70 66.41
N ILE A 4 -32.83 19.52 66.93
CA ILE A 4 -33.08 18.28 66.18
C ILE A 4 -34.30 18.39 65.25
N GLU A 5 -35.36 19.10 65.63
CA GLU A 5 -36.57 19.29 64.82
C GLU A 5 -36.34 20.30 63.69
N ILE A 6 -35.50 21.32 63.91
CA ILE A 6 -35.16 22.34 62.90
C ILE A 6 -34.15 21.79 61.88
N LEU A 7 -33.20 20.94 62.28
CA LEU A 7 -32.23 20.37 61.34
C LEU A 7 -32.70 19.07 60.67
N GLY A 8 -33.72 18.41 61.22
CA GLY A 8 -34.22 17.12 60.72
C GLY A 8 -34.70 17.17 59.27
N GLY A 9 -35.56 18.14 58.92
CA GLY A 9 -36.11 18.30 57.56
C GLY A 9 -35.06 18.52 56.47
N PRO A 10 -34.19 19.55 56.60
CA PRO A 10 -33.08 19.81 55.68
C PRO A 10 -32.15 18.61 55.51
N LEU A 11 -31.81 17.93 56.61
CA LEU A 11 -30.85 16.83 56.59
C LEU A 11 -31.46 15.59 55.91
N ILE A 12 -32.73 15.28 56.18
CA ILE A 12 -33.46 14.23 55.47
C ILE A 12 -33.59 14.56 53.98
N GLY A 13 -33.93 15.81 53.64
CA GLY A 13 -33.99 16.28 52.26
C GLY A 13 -32.66 16.13 51.53
N ALA A 14 -31.55 16.50 52.17
CA ALA A 14 -30.20 16.33 51.65
C ALA A 14 -29.84 14.86 51.40
N VAL A 15 -30.17 13.97 52.34
CA VAL A 15 -29.91 12.53 52.22
C VAL A 15 -30.73 11.91 51.08
N ILE A 16 -32.02 12.26 50.97
CA ILE A 16 -32.89 11.79 49.87
C ILE A 16 -32.37 12.31 48.53
N GLY A 17 -31.97 13.59 48.46
CA GLY A 17 -31.42 14.20 47.26
C GLY A 17 -30.11 13.55 46.81
N TYR A 18 -29.19 13.31 47.76
CA TYR A 18 -27.95 12.58 47.50
C TYR A 18 -28.21 11.16 47.00
N PHE A 19 -29.04 10.40 47.71
CA PHE A 19 -29.28 8.99 47.42
C PHE A 19 -30.01 8.79 46.08
N THR A 20 -31.04 9.59 45.82
CA THR A 20 -31.81 9.51 44.56
C THR A 20 -30.92 9.83 43.36
N ASN A 21 -30.08 10.86 43.46
CA ASN A 21 -29.21 11.24 42.36
C ASN A 21 -28.03 10.27 42.19
N TYR A 22 -27.52 9.69 43.29
CA TYR A 22 -26.54 8.60 43.24
C TYR A 22 -27.10 7.40 42.48
N ILE A 23 -28.34 7.00 42.74
CA ILE A 23 -29.01 5.92 41.99
C ILE A 23 -29.15 6.29 40.52
N ALA A 24 -29.59 7.52 40.22
CA ALA A 24 -29.77 7.97 38.84
C ALA A 24 -28.45 7.90 38.05
N VAL A 25 -27.34 8.38 38.62
CA VAL A 25 -26.00 8.27 38.03
C VAL A 25 -25.61 6.81 37.85
N LYS A 26 -25.83 5.96 38.86
CA LYS A 26 -25.50 4.52 38.77
C LYS A 26 -26.30 3.80 37.68
N MET A 27 -27.55 4.19 37.47
CA MET A 27 -28.44 3.67 36.43
C MET A 27 -28.04 4.07 35.01
N LEU A 28 -27.22 5.11 34.83
CA LEU A 28 -26.67 5.44 33.50
C LEU A 28 -25.75 4.32 32.99
N PHE A 29 -25.04 3.66 33.89
CA PHE A 29 -24.03 2.65 33.56
C PHE A 29 -24.54 1.23 33.76
N HIS A 30 -25.30 0.98 34.83
CA HIS A 30 -25.79 -0.34 35.19
C HIS A 30 -27.32 -0.44 35.04
N PRO A 31 -27.89 -1.60 34.67
CA PRO A 31 -27.22 -2.87 34.37
C PRO A 31 -26.66 -2.93 32.93
N LEU A 32 -25.57 -3.67 32.73
CA LEU A 32 -24.90 -3.81 31.42
C LEU A 32 -25.75 -4.54 30.37
N LYS A 33 -26.64 -5.43 30.82
CA LYS A 33 -27.52 -6.25 29.99
C LYS A 33 -29.00 -5.92 30.28
N PRO A 34 -29.90 -6.03 29.28
CA PRO A 34 -31.33 -5.87 29.49
C PRO A 34 -31.84 -6.89 30.50
N VAL A 35 -32.57 -6.43 31.52
CA VAL A 35 -33.19 -7.29 32.52
C VAL A 35 -34.62 -7.59 32.08
N LYS A 36 -34.99 -8.87 31.99
CA LYS A 36 -36.34 -9.31 31.58
C LYS A 36 -37.10 -9.82 32.79
N ILE A 37 -38.31 -9.30 33.01
CA ILE A 37 -39.23 -9.77 34.05
C ILE A 37 -40.58 -10.05 33.38
N GLY A 38 -41.09 -11.28 33.52
CA GLY A 38 -42.41 -11.67 32.98
C GLY A 38 -42.56 -11.46 31.47
N GLY A 39 -41.49 -11.66 30.69
CA GLY A 39 -41.49 -11.48 29.23
C GLY A 39 -41.32 -10.04 28.73
N LYS A 40 -41.32 -9.03 29.62
CA LYS A 40 -41.07 -7.63 29.28
C LYS A 40 -39.69 -7.17 29.77
N VAL A 41 -39.03 -6.31 29.00
CA VAL A 41 -37.76 -5.69 29.40
C VAL A 41 -38.06 -4.57 30.38
N LEU A 42 -37.35 -4.53 31.52
CA LEU A 42 -37.54 -3.49 32.53
C LEU A 42 -37.13 -2.12 31.95
N PRO A 43 -37.92 -1.05 32.15
CA PRO A 43 -37.52 0.29 31.73
C PRO A 43 -36.18 0.67 32.37
N PHE A 44 -35.36 1.43 31.64
CA PHE A 44 -34.01 1.82 32.05
C PHE A 44 -33.02 0.65 32.19
N THR A 45 -33.30 -0.51 31.57
CA THR A 45 -32.33 -1.61 31.41
C THR A 45 -32.18 -2.01 29.92
N PRO A 46 -30.95 -2.12 29.37
CA PRO A 46 -29.68 -1.80 30.01
C PRO A 46 -29.54 -0.29 30.29
N GLY A 47 -28.51 0.08 31.06
CA GLY A 47 -28.18 1.48 31.33
C GLY A 47 -28.06 2.31 30.05
N ILE A 48 -28.20 3.63 30.18
CA ILE A 48 -28.20 4.56 29.04
C ILE A 48 -26.90 4.48 28.22
N ILE A 49 -25.75 4.35 28.89
CA ILE A 49 -24.43 4.27 28.27
C ILE A 49 -24.25 2.95 27.49
N PRO A 50 -24.48 1.75 28.08
CA PRO A 50 -24.52 0.50 27.33
C PRO A 50 -25.43 0.54 26.10
N LYS A 51 -26.62 1.10 26.25
CA LYS A 51 -27.60 1.23 25.15
C LYS A 51 -27.12 2.19 24.05
N GLY A 52 -26.34 3.19 24.42
CA GLY A 52 -25.79 4.22 23.54
C GLY A 52 -24.49 3.85 22.83
N LYS A 53 -23.88 2.68 23.12
CA LYS A 53 -22.58 2.27 22.56
C LYS A 53 -22.48 2.43 21.04
N PRO A 54 -23.45 1.99 20.20
CA PRO A 54 -23.35 2.16 18.75
C PRO A 54 -23.34 3.64 18.31
N ARG A 55 -24.08 4.49 19.02
CA ARG A 55 -24.10 5.93 18.74
C ARG A 55 -22.77 6.58 19.10
N LEU A 56 -22.16 6.17 20.21
CA LEU A 56 -20.84 6.63 20.63
C LEU A 56 -19.76 6.17 19.64
N ALA A 57 -19.80 4.92 19.21
CA ALA A 57 -18.90 4.35 18.21
C ALA A 57 -18.93 5.18 16.91
N LYS A 58 -20.12 5.47 16.39
CA LYS A 58 -20.30 6.31 15.21
C LYS A 58 -19.80 7.75 15.41
N ALA A 59 -20.07 8.36 16.56
CA ALA A 59 -19.63 9.72 16.86
C ALA A 59 -18.09 9.82 16.98
N LEU A 60 -17.47 8.86 17.66
CA LEU A 60 -16.02 8.75 17.79
C LEU A 60 -15.36 8.46 16.45
N GLY A 61 -15.89 7.50 15.68
CA GLY A 61 -15.42 7.18 14.35
C GLY A 61 -15.45 8.40 13.43
N LYS A 62 -16.56 9.13 13.41
CA LYS A 62 -16.67 10.39 12.65
C LYS A 62 -15.66 11.44 13.11
N ALA A 63 -15.53 11.66 14.41
CA ALA A 63 -14.62 12.67 14.95
C ALA A 63 -13.15 12.36 14.63
N VAL A 64 -12.74 11.09 14.75
CA VAL A 64 -11.35 10.68 14.48
C VAL A 64 -11.09 10.62 12.98
N GLY A 65 -11.95 9.97 12.21
CA GLY A 65 -11.75 9.76 10.79
C GLY A 65 -11.90 11.02 9.94
N GLU A 66 -12.77 11.96 10.30
CA GLU A 66 -12.96 13.19 9.51
C GLU A 66 -12.09 14.36 9.99
N LYS A 67 -11.64 14.38 11.25
CA LYS A 67 -10.91 15.55 11.82
C LYS A 67 -9.47 15.30 12.22
N LEU A 68 -9.05 14.05 12.46
CA LEU A 68 -7.69 13.75 12.93
C LEU A 68 -6.84 13.03 11.88
N PHE A 69 -7.46 12.35 10.92
CA PHE A 69 -6.78 11.61 9.86
C PHE A 69 -7.35 12.01 8.51
N THR A 70 -7.13 13.26 8.10
CA THR A 70 -7.55 13.73 6.78
C THR A 70 -6.59 13.23 5.69
N HIS A 71 -7.01 13.35 4.42
CA HIS A 71 -6.13 13.05 3.27
C HIS A 71 -4.85 13.90 3.30
N GLU A 72 -4.93 15.15 3.76
CA GLU A 72 -3.79 16.05 3.87
C GLU A 72 -2.83 15.61 4.99
N ASP A 73 -3.36 15.22 6.15
CA ASP A 73 -2.56 14.73 7.27
C ASP A 73 -1.81 13.44 6.90
N LEU A 74 -2.47 12.51 6.21
CA LEU A 74 -1.84 11.27 5.75
C LEU A 74 -0.75 11.54 4.70
N LYS A 75 -1.01 12.45 3.76
CA LYS A 75 0.00 12.85 2.78
C LYS A 75 1.21 13.52 3.46
N ALA A 76 0.96 14.43 4.39
CA ALA A 76 2.02 15.09 5.16
C ALA A 76 2.83 14.10 5.99
N MET A 77 2.17 13.11 6.59
CA MET A 77 2.83 12.03 7.32
C MET A 77 3.71 11.18 6.39
N LEU A 78 3.21 10.74 5.22
CA LEU A 78 4.01 9.96 4.27
C LEU A 78 5.20 10.75 3.70
N LEU A 79 5.02 12.06 3.47
CA LEU A 79 6.07 12.96 3.00
C LEU A 79 6.95 13.51 4.12
N SER A 80 6.74 13.07 5.37
CA SER A 80 7.58 13.45 6.50
C SER A 80 9.03 13.04 6.24
N ARG A 81 9.95 13.83 6.77
CA ARG A 81 11.38 13.59 6.62
C ARG A 81 11.76 12.21 7.17
N GLU A 82 11.18 11.83 8.30
CA GLU A 82 11.47 10.59 8.99
C GLU A 82 11.11 9.36 8.14
N ILE A 83 9.89 9.33 7.57
CA ILE A 83 9.46 8.22 6.72
C ILE A 83 10.28 8.21 5.43
N LYS A 84 10.48 9.38 4.82
CA LYS A 84 11.25 9.51 3.59
C LYS A 84 12.68 8.98 3.75
N GLU A 85 13.41 9.43 4.75
CA GLU A 85 14.77 8.95 5.03
C GLU A 85 14.81 7.45 5.32
N SER A 86 13.82 6.93 6.07
CA SER A 86 13.72 5.49 6.31
C SER A 86 13.55 4.69 5.00
N VAL A 87 12.71 5.17 4.07
CA VAL A 87 12.51 4.51 2.77
C VAL A 87 13.78 4.61 1.92
N LEU A 88 14.46 5.75 1.93
CA LEU A 88 15.72 5.93 1.22
C LEU A 88 16.82 4.99 1.73
N ASP A 89 16.99 4.92 3.05
CA ASP A 89 17.95 4.03 3.69
C ASP A 89 17.63 2.55 3.41
N SER A 90 16.35 2.17 3.46
CA SER A 90 15.91 0.82 3.08
C SER A 90 16.19 0.52 1.60
N ALA A 91 15.97 1.47 0.70
CA ALA A 91 16.26 1.29 -0.72
C ALA A 91 17.77 1.12 -0.99
N VAL A 92 18.61 1.91 -0.32
CA VAL A 92 20.07 1.78 -0.40
C VAL A 92 20.52 0.42 0.13
N LYS A 93 20.04 0.01 1.30
CA LYS A 93 20.36 -1.31 1.87
C LYS A 93 19.92 -2.45 0.98
N GLY A 94 18.71 -2.41 0.42
CA GLY A 94 18.20 -3.44 -0.48
C GLY A 94 19.09 -3.59 -1.73
N ILE A 95 19.53 -2.48 -2.33
CA ILE A 95 20.46 -2.57 -3.48
C ILE A 95 21.83 -3.10 -3.05
N GLN A 96 22.34 -2.72 -1.87
CA GLN A 96 23.60 -3.26 -1.35
C GLN A 96 23.52 -4.77 -1.09
N GLU A 97 22.39 -5.27 -0.57
CA GLU A 97 22.16 -6.70 -0.37
C GLU A 97 22.17 -7.44 -1.71
N VAL A 98 21.49 -6.90 -2.73
CA VAL A 98 21.49 -7.48 -4.09
C VAL A 98 22.88 -7.44 -4.72
N GLN A 99 23.63 -6.35 -4.55
CA GLN A 99 25.02 -6.24 -5.05
C GLN A 99 25.96 -7.26 -4.43
N ASN A 100 25.70 -7.70 -3.20
CA ASN A 100 26.51 -8.70 -2.51
C ASN A 100 25.97 -10.13 -2.64
N SER A 101 24.77 -10.31 -3.21
CA SER A 101 24.17 -11.62 -3.43
C SER A 101 24.84 -12.36 -4.59
N GLN A 102 25.08 -13.65 -4.40
CA GLN A 102 25.53 -14.57 -5.46
C GLN A 102 24.37 -15.35 -6.11
N ASP A 103 23.13 -15.06 -5.70
CA ASP A 103 21.95 -15.72 -6.24
C ASP A 103 21.79 -15.41 -7.73
N SER A 104 21.27 -16.38 -8.49
CA SER A 104 20.91 -16.18 -9.89
C SER A 104 19.79 -15.16 -10.02
N LEU A 105 19.73 -14.47 -11.16
CA LEU A 105 18.62 -13.56 -11.46
C LEU A 105 17.27 -14.27 -11.38
N GLU A 106 17.19 -15.54 -11.82
CA GLU A 106 15.98 -16.37 -11.69
C GLU A 106 15.55 -16.52 -10.23
N THR A 107 16.43 -17.00 -9.35
CA THR A 107 16.15 -17.16 -7.92
C THR A 107 15.73 -15.84 -7.27
N PHE A 108 16.37 -14.74 -7.66
CA PHE A 108 16.04 -13.41 -7.16
C PHE A 108 14.64 -12.98 -7.59
N MET A 109 14.25 -13.23 -8.85
CA MET A 109 12.93 -12.86 -9.37
C MET A 109 11.81 -13.72 -8.75
N GLU A 110 12.06 -15.01 -8.53
CA GLU A 110 11.12 -15.93 -7.87
C GLU A 110 10.80 -15.57 -6.41
N GLN A 111 11.62 -14.74 -5.76
CA GLN A 111 11.33 -14.25 -4.40
C GLN A 111 10.21 -13.19 -4.37
N TYR A 112 9.96 -12.52 -5.50
CA TYR A 112 9.00 -11.42 -5.58
C TYR A 112 7.80 -11.72 -6.49
N ILE A 113 7.93 -12.72 -7.35
CA ILE A 113 6.95 -13.07 -8.37
C ILE A 113 6.74 -14.59 -8.33
N ASP A 114 5.48 -15.03 -8.40
CA ASP A 114 5.16 -16.45 -8.47
C ASP A 114 5.73 -17.09 -9.75
N THR A 115 6.09 -18.37 -9.70
CA THR A 115 6.72 -19.08 -10.83
C THR A 115 5.88 -19.03 -12.11
N GLU A 116 4.55 -19.05 -12.02
CA GLU A 116 3.67 -18.93 -13.19
C GLU A 116 3.80 -17.57 -13.89
N ASP A 117 3.83 -16.48 -13.12
CA ASP A 117 3.98 -15.13 -13.64
C ASP A 117 5.40 -14.90 -14.20
N TYR A 118 6.42 -15.47 -13.54
CA TYR A 118 7.79 -15.43 -14.03
C TYR A 118 7.93 -16.10 -15.41
N GLU A 119 7.43 -17.33 -15.55
CA GLU A 119 7.45 -18.05 -16.83
C GLU A 119 6.64 -17.31 -17.91
N HIS A 120 5.53 -16.66 -17.54
CA HIS A 120 4.78 -15.82 -18.46
C HIS A 120 5.60 -14.61 -18.94
N MET A 121 6.24 -13.89 -18.02
CA MET A 121 7.12 -12.75 -18.35
C MET A 121 8.30 -13.17 -19.23
N ARG A 122 8.93 -14.30 -18.91
CA ARG A 122 10.01 -14.91 -19.69
C ARG A 122 9.58 -15.18 -21.13
N GLY A 123 8.43 -15.83 -21.31
CA GLY A 123 7.87 -16.11 -22.64
C GLY A 123 7.55 -14.83 -23.44
N GLN A 124 7.06 -13.78 -22.78
CA GLN A 124 6.83 -12.49 -23.43
C GLN A 124 8.14 -11.81 -23.85
N LEU A 125 9.16 -11.82 -22.98
CA LEU A 125 10.47 -11.26 -23.30
C LEU A 125 11.12 -11.99 -24.48
N GLU A 126 11.06 -13.32 -24.50
CA GLU A 126 11.55 -14.16 -25.59
C GLU A 126 10.91 -13.77 -26.93
N LYS A 127 9.58 -13.65 -26.95
CA LYS A 127 8.82 -13.26 -28.13
C LYS A 127 9.19 -11.84 -28.59
N LEU A 128 9.24 -10.88 -27.65
CA LEU A 128 9.53 -9.48 -27.94
C LEU A 128 10.94 -9.32 -28.53
N LEU A 129 11.95 -9.95 -27.92
CA LEU A 129 13.32 -9.91 -28.41
C LEU A 129 13.45 -10.57 -29.78
N THR A 130 12.84 -11.74 -29.96
CA THR A 130 12.84 -12.43 -31.27
C THR A 130 12.23 -11.56 -32.36
N GLU A 131 11.08 -10.93 -32.10
CA GLU A 131 10.42 -10.03 -33.05
C GLU A 131 11.26 -8.78 -33.33
N LYS A 132 11.83 -8.15 -32.30
CA LYS A 132 12.68 -6.96 -32.46
C LYS A 132 13.95 -7.25 -33.25
N ILE A 133 14.61 -8.38 -33.02
CA ILE A 133 15.80 -8.78 -33.76
C ILE A 133 15.43 -9.08 -35.22
N THR A 134 14.35 -9.83 -35.46
CA THR A 134 13.88 -10.16 -36.83
C THR A 134 13.56 -8.89 -37.61
N GLN A 135 12.80 -7.96 -37.02
CA GLN A 135 12.51 -6.65 -37.63
C GLN A 135 13.77 -5.82 -37.85
N GLY A 136 14.73 -5.88 -36.93
CA GLY A 136 16.02 -5.21 -37.06
C GLY A 136 16.80 -5.71 -38.27
N LEU A 137 16.87 -7.03 -38.46
CA LEU A 137 17.53 -7.67 -39.61
C LEU A 137 16.83 -7.34 -40.93
N GLU A 138 15.50 -7.28 -40.95
CA GLU A 138 14.75 -6.84 -42.14
C GLU A 138 15.05 -5.39 -42.50
N LYS A 139 15.12 -4.49 -41.51
CA LYS A 139 15.42 -3.07 -41.73
C LYS A 139 16.86 -2.81 -42.17
N LEU A 140 17.80 -3.63 -41.70
CA LEU A 140 19.20 -3.58 -42.12
C LEU A 140 19.39 -4.03 -43.58
N ASP A 141 18.40 -4.73 -44.16
CA ASP A 141 18.47 -5.31 -45.50
C ASP A 141 19.74 -6.13 -45.70
N VAL A 142 19.92 -7.13 -44.83
CA VAL A 142 21.10 -8.00 -44.82
C VAL A 142 21.33 -8.66 -46.20
N GLY A 143 20.26 -8.94 -46.94
CA GLY A 143 20.34 -9.44 -48.31
C GLY A 143 21.12 -8.52 -49.24
N ARG A 144 20.79 -7.22 -49.22
CA ARG A 144 21.52 -6.21 -49.98
C ARG A 144 22.97 -6.07 -49.52
N ILE A 145 23.23 -6.07 -48.22
CA ILE A 145 24.60 -5.99 -47.68
C ILE A 145 25.44 -7.17 -48.19
N ILE A 146 24.90 -8.39 -48.16
CA ILE A 146 25.60 -9.57 -48.66
C ILE A 146 25.80 -9.51 -50.17
N ALA A 147 24.85 -8.99 -50.95
CA ALA A 147 25.03 -8.80 -52.38
C ALA A 147 26.15 -7.79 -52.69
N GLU A 148 26.18 -6.66 -51.98
CA GLU A 148 27.17 -5.61 -52.19
C GLU A 148 28.59 -6.06 -51.76
N GLU A 149 28.75 -6.59 -50.54
CA GLU A 149 30.06 -7.05 -50.06
C GLU A 149 30.52 -8.34 -50.74
N GLY A 150 29.60 -9.27 -51.04
CA GLY A 150 29.93 -10.48 -51.80
C GLY A 150 30.43 -10.16 -53.21
N ALA A 151 29.81 -9.18 -53.88
CA ALA A 151 30.27 -8.71 -55.20
C ALA A 151 31.67 -8.09 -55.13
N LYS A 152 31.95 -7.31 -54.08
CA LYS A 152 33.24 -6.67 -53.86
C LYS A 152 34.35 -7.69 -53.59
N GLU A 153 34.12 -8.64 -52.67
CA GLU A 153 35.08 -9.69 -52.33
C GLU A 153 35.43 -10.56 -53.55
N VAL A 154 34.43 -10.92 -54.37
CA VAL A 154 34.67 -11.67 -55.61
C VAL A 154 35.55 -10.86 -56.57
N LYS A 155 35.31 -9.55 -56.71
CA LYS A 155 36.13 -8.68 -57.57
C LYS A 155 37.58 -8.56 -57.08
N GLU A 156 37.78 -8.42 -55.77
CA GLU A 156 39.12 -8.32 -55.15
C GLU A 156 39.89 -9.64 -55.24
N LYS A 157 39.24 -10.77 -54.95
CA LYS A 157 39.91 -12.08 -54.95
C LYS A 157 40.37 -12.55 -56.33
N PHE A 158 39.69 -12.12 -57.38
CA PHE A 158 40.04 -12.44 -58.77
C PHE A 158 40.78 -11.30 -59.48
N GLN A 159 41.10 -10.19 -58.78
CA GLN A 159 41.86 -9.09 -59.36
C GLN A 159 43.26 -9.56 -59.78
N GLY A 160 43.65 -9.29 -61.03
CA GLY A 160 44.94 -9.72 -61.60
C GLY A 160 44.98 -11.16 -62.12
N SER A 161 43.91 -11.94 -61.95
CA SER A 161 43.74 -13.26 -62.58
C SER A 161 43.24 -13.13 -64.02
N MET A 162 43.54 -14.11 -64.88
CA MET A 162 42.96 -14.22 -66.23
C MET A 162 41.42 -14.22 -66.23
N VAL A 163 40.80 -14.62 -65.11
CA VAL A 163 39.34 -14.65 -64.91
C VAL A 163 38.75 -13.24 -64.76
N SER A 164 39.53 -12.24 -64.32
CA SER A 164 39.06 -10.84 -64.17
C SER A 164 38.59 -10.19 -65.49
N MET A 165 39.13 -10.65 -66.64
CA MET A 165 38.69 -10.17 -67.96
C MET A 165 37.25 -10.58 -68.29
N PHE A 166 36.77 -11.68 -67.69
CA PHE A 166 35.42 -12.22 -67.89
C PHE A 166 34.46 -11.83 -66.77
N LEU A 167 34.97 -11.54 -65.56
CA LEU A 167 34.21 -11.05 -64.41
C LEU A 167 33.97 -9.53 -64.49
N LYS A 168 33.16 -9.10 -65.46
CA LYS A 168 32.69 -7.72 -65.52
C LYS A 168 31.77 -7.41 -64.34
N ASP A 169 31.74 -6.14 -63.93
CA ASP A 169 30.90 -5.66 -62.82
C ASP A 169 29.41 -6.05 -62.98
N ASP A 170 28.90 -6.03 -64.22
CA ASP A 170 27.52 -6.42 -64.52
C ASP A 170 27.26 -7.91 -64.28
N LEU A 171 28.23 -8.78 -64.60
CA LEU A 171 28.10 -10.22 -64.38
C LEU A 171 28.13 -10.54 -62.88
N ILE A 172 29.04 -9.90 -62.14
CA ILE A 172 29.13 -10.05 -60.68
C ILE A 172 27.81 -9.62 -60.03
N LYS A 173 27.29 -8.44 -60.39
CA LYS A 173 26.00 -7.94 -59.89
C LYS A 173 24.83 -8.85 -60.27
N SER A 174 24.81 -9.40 -61.47
CA SER A 174 23.75 -10.30 -61.94
C SER A 174 23.65 -11.60 -61.14
N ILE A 175 24.74 -12.02 -60.48
CA ILE A 175 24.77 -13.20 -59.62
C ILE A 175 24.56 -12.80 -58.16
N ALA A 176 25.18 -11.71 -57.71
CA ALA A 176 25.12 -11.26 -56.32
C ALA A 176 23.72 -10.77 -55.91
N ALA A 177 23.00 -10.05 -56.79
CA ALA A 177 21.67 -9.53 -56.47
C ALA A 177 20.64 -10.64 -56.18
N PRO A 178 20.48 -11.69 -57.04
CA PRO A 178 19.59 -12.81 -56.72
C PRO A 178 19.95 -13.57 -55.43
N ILE A 179 21.25 -13.68 -55.11
CA ILE A 179 21.69 -14.29 -53.85
C ILE A 179 21.25 -13.43 -52.67
N GLY A 180 21.46 -12.11 -52.75
CA GLY A 180 21.00 -11.17 -51.74
C GLY A 180 19.49 -11.21 -51.53
N ASP A 181 18.72 -11.18 -52.62
CA ASP A 181 17.26 -11.28 -52.58
C ASP A 181 16.81 -12.59 -51.93
N LYS A 182 17.43 -13.72 -52.29
CA LYS A 182 17.10 -15.04 -51.72
C LYS A 182 17.45 -15.12 -50.23
N VAL A 183 18.57 -14.53 -49.81
CA VAL A 183 18.92 -14.42 -48.39
C VAL A 183 17.92 -13.54 -47.65
N GLY A 184 17.50 -12.42 -48.23
CA GLY A 184 16.49 -11.53 -47.67
C GLY A 184 15.14 -12.25 -47.49
N GLU A 185 14.68 -12.98 -48.50
CA GLU A 185 13.49 -13.84 -48.40
C GLU A 185 13.65 -14.93 -47.34
N TYR A 186 14.81 -15.60 -47.29
CA TYR A 186 15.06 -16.65 -46.31
C TYR A 186 15.00 -16.13 -44.88
N ILE A 187 15.54 -14.93 -44.61
CA ILE A 187 15.45 -14.29 -43.30
C ILE A 187 14.00 -13.94 -42.96
N LYS A 188 13.19 -13.47 -43.93
CA LYS A 188 11.77 -13.18 -43.70
C LYS A 188 10.95 -14.43 -43.38
N GLU A 189 11.18 -15.52 -44.12
CA GLU A 189 10.42 -16.76 -43.96
C GLU A 189 10.88 -17.60 -42.76
N ASN A 190 12.19 -17.69 -42.53
CA ASN A 190 12.78 -18.64 -41.57
C ASN A 190 13.57 -17.96 -40.45
N GLY A 191 13.80 -16.64 -40.51
CA GLY A 191 14.63 -15.93 -39.55
C GLY A 191 14.12 -16.07 -38.13
N ARG A 192 12.80 -15.98 -37.94
CA ARG A 192 12.17 -16.16 -36.61
C ARG A 192 12.53 -17.51 -35.98
N ASP A 193 12.39 -18.60 -36.72
CA ASP A 193 12.63 -19.95 -36.22
C ASP A 193 14.12 -20.22 -35.95
N LYS A 194 15.02 -19.50 -36.62
CA LYS A 194 16.46 -19.57 -36.38
C LYS A 194 16.93 -18.66 -35.24
N ILE A 195 16.30 -17.50 -35.06
CA ILE A 195 16.64 -16.53 -34.02
C ILE A 195 16.09 -16.95 -32.67
N ARG A 196 14.87 -17.51 -32.64
CA ARG A 196 14.20 -17.89 -31.39
C ARG A 196 15.05 -18.78 -30.47
N PRO A 197 15.65 -19.90 -30.93
CA PRO A 197 16.47 -20.74 -30.06
C PRO A 197 17.72 -20.03 -29.52
N LEU A 198 18.29 -19.09 -30.29
CA LEU A 198 19.42 -18.28 -29.84
C LEU A 198 18.98 -17.32 -28.74
N VAL A 199 17.85 -16.62 -28.92
CA VAL A 199 17.28 -15.73 -27.91
C VAL A 199 16.95 -16.49 -26.62
N VAL A 200 16.34 -17.67 -26.72
CA VAL A 200 16.06 -18.53 -25.56
C VAL A 200 17.34 -18.90 -24.81
N GLY A 201 18.38 -19.30 -25.55
CA GLY A 201 19.68 -19.64 -24.95
C GLY A 201 20.33 -18.45 -24.24
N GLU A 202 20.30 -17.27 -24.86
CA GLU A 202 20.85 -16.04 -24.27
C GLU A 202 20.06 -15.60 -23.02
N ILE A 203 18.72 -15.70 -23.04
CA ILE A 203 17.89 -15.40 -21.85
C ILE A 203 18.23 -16.36 -20.71
N ALA A 204 18.30 -17.67 -20.97
CA ALA A 204 18.63 -18.66 -19.95
C ALA A 204 20.04 -18.45 -19.35
N ALA A 205 21.02 -18.09 -20.19
CA ALA A 205 22.36 -17.75 -19.75
C ALA A 205 22.37 -16.48 -18.87
N ALA A 206 21.58 -15.47 -19.25
CA ALA A 206 21.36 -14.26 -18.47
C ALA A 206 20.72 -14.55 -17.10
N GLU A 207 19.68 -15.37 -17.07
CA GLU A 207 18.95 -15.77 -15.86
C GLU A 207 19.84 -16.53 -14.88
N SER A 208 20.73 -17.37 -15.39
CA SER A 208 21.70 -18.15 -14.60
C SER A 208 22.84 -17.29 -14.03
N ARG A 209 23.04 -16.07 -14.53
CA ARG A 209 24.12 -15.18 -14.09
C ARG A 209 23.78 -14.60 -12.70
N PRO A 210 24.76 -14.49 -11.78
CA PRO A 210 24.53 -13.87 -10.49
C PRO A 210 24.03 -12.44 -10.61
N ILE A 211 23.04 -12.08 -9.79
CA ILE A 211 22.39 -10.76 -9.84
C ILE A 211 23.40 -9.63 -9.64
N CYS A 212 24.41 -9.80 -8.80
CA CYS A 212 25.47 -8.82 -8.57
C CYS A 212 26.22 -8.41 -9.85
N GLN A 213 26.43 -9.34 -10.79
CA GLN A 213 27.14 -9.05 -12.03
C GLN A 213 26.32 -8.17 -13.00
N TRP A 214 24.99 -8.14 -12.85
CA TRP A 214 24.15 -7.19 -13.57
C TRP A 214 24.35 -5.75 -13.09
N PHE A 215 24.77 -5.58 -11.83
CA PHE A 215 25.07 -4.27 -11.23
C PHE A 215 26.51 -3.80 -11.47
N GLU A 216 27.45 -4.69 -11.81
CA GLU A 216 28.84 -4.30 -12.11
C GLU A 216 28.94 -3.34 -13.31
N HIS A 217 28.06 -3.51 -14.30
CA HIS A 217 28.05 -2.67 -15.50
C HIS A 217 27.25 -1.37 -15.34
N ILE A 218 26.53 -1.20 -14.22
CA ILE A 218 25.74 -0.01 -13.93
C ILE A 218 26.27 0.62 -12.63
N PRO A 219 27.15 1.64 -12.70
CA PRO A 219 27.66 2.32 -11.51
C PRO A 219 26.55 3.20 -10.90
N LEU A 220 25.65 2.56 -10.18
CA LEU A 220 24.69 3.18 -9.28
C LEU A 220 25.42 3.44 -7.96
N GLY A 221 26.12 4.57 -7.90
CA GLY A 221 26.59 5.09 -6.62
C GLY A 221 25.41 5.31 -5.67
N GLU A 222 25.66 5.18 -4.36
CA GLU A 222 24.64 5.35 -3.32
C GLU A 222 23.82 6.64 -3.50
N GLU A 223 24.48 7.73 -3.90
CA GLU A 223 23.82 9.02 -4.15
C GLU A 223 22.77 8.95 -5.27
N LYS A 224 23.05 8.25 -6.38
CA LYS A 224 22.09 8.07 -7.47
C LYS A 224 20.91 7.21 -7.03
N ILE A 225 21.17 6.17 -6.23
CA ILE A 225 20.13 5.32 -5.66
C ILE A 225 19.20 6.16 -4.78
N ARG A 226 19.77 6.95 -3.85
CA ARG A 226 19.00 7.86 -3.01
C ARG A 226 18.17 8.83 -3.85
N GLN A 227 18.75 9.47 -4.87
CA GLN A 227 18.01 10.40 -5.74
C GLN A 227 16.89 9.73 -6.55
N LEU A 228 17.08 8.48 -6.98
CA LEU A 228 16.03 7.73 -7.69
C LEU A 228 14.92 7.29 -6.74
N ALA A 229 15.28 6.72 -5.59
CA ALA A 229 14.34 6.35 -4.54
C ALA A 229 13.54 7.55 -4.04
N ASP A 230 14.18 8.71 -3.87
CA ASP A 230 13.56 9.97 -3.46
C ASP A 230 12.49 10.42 -4.45
N ARG A 231 12.85 10.43 -5.74
CA ARG A 231 11.93 10.84 -6.81
C ARG A 231 10.77 9.87 -6.96
N LEU A 232 11.03 8.57 -6.92
CA LEU A 232 9.98 7.54 -7.04
C LEU A 232 9.04 7.58 -5.83
N TYR A 233 9.61 7.60 -4.62
CA TYR A 233 8.82 7.64 -3.38
C TYR A 233 7.98 8.91 -3.29
N THR A 234 8.58 10.08 -3.54
CA THR A 234 7.84 11.36 -3.49
C THR A 234 6.70 11.37 -4.49
N ARG A 235 6.93 10.91 -5.73
CA ARG A 235 5.87 10.80 -6.74
C ARG A 235 4.74 9.87 -6.30
N ILE A 236 5.08 8.66 -5.85
CA ILE A 236 4.08 7.68 -5.40
C ILE A 236 3.30 8.22 -4.20
N ALA A 237 3.99 8.77 -3.20
CA ALA A 237 3.34 9.35 -2.04
C ALA A 237 2.42 10.53 -2.43
N GLU A 238 2.84 11.39 -3.35
CA GLU A 238 2.01 12.52 -3.81
C GLU A 238 0.79 12.10 -4.61
N GLU A 239 0.94 11.11 -5.50
CA GLU A 239 -0.13 10.62 -6.39
C GLU A 239 -1.08 9.66 -5.68
N LYS A 240 -0.57 8.82 -4.77
CA LYS A 240 -1.34 7.72 -4.16
C LYS A 240 -1.76 7.95 -2.72
N ALA A 241 -1.26 8.96 -2.02
CA ALA A 241 -1.72 9.25 -0.65
C ALA A 241 -3.23 9.55 -0.59
N GLY A 242 -3.77 10.26 -1.59
CA GLY A 242 -5.21 10.53 -1.69
C GLY A 242 -6.02 9.23 -1.83
N ASP A 243 -5.68 8.41 -2.83
CA ASP A 243 -6.29 7.09 -3.08
C ASP A 243 -6.22 6.17 -1.85
N LEU A 244 -5.09 6.18 -1.15
CA LEU A 244 -4.90 5.40 0.08
C LEU A 244 -5.84 5.92 1.17
N ALA A 245 -5.86 7.23 1.41
CA ALA A 245 -6.69 7.82 2.44
C ALA A 245 -8.21 7.61 2.20
N GLU A 246 -8.68 7.54 0.95
CA GLU A 246 -10.07 7.14 0.65
C GLU A 246 -10.36 5.67 0.99
N LYS A 247 -9.40 4.78 0.73
CA LYS A 247 -9.54 3.34 1.02
C LYS A 247 -9.43 3.04 2.52
N PHE A 248 -8.58 3.79 3.23
CA PHE A 248 -8.45 3.70 4.68
C PHE A 248 -9.58 4.47 5.37
N GLN A 249 -10.77 3.88 5.43
CA GLN A 249 -11.93 4.43 6.14
C GLN A 249 -11.74 4.33 7.67
N ILE A 250 -10.85 5.14 8.23
CA ILE A 250 -10.52 5.17 9.67
C ILE A 250 -11.78 5.32 10.52
N ALA A 251 -12.76 6.09 10.05
CA ALA A 251 -14.04 6.25 10.74
C ALA A 251 -14.76 4.91 10.98
N GLN A 252 -14.80 4.04 9.97
CA GLN A 252 -15.41 2.70 10.08
C GLN A 252 -14.58 1.79 10.98
N VAL A 253 -13.25 1.80 10.83
CA VAL A 253 -12.35 1.00 11.66
C VAL A 253 -12.52 1.33 13.14
N VAL A 254 -12.59 2.62 13.48
CA VAL A 254 -12.82 3.08 14.86
C VAL A 254 -14.22 2.71 15.34
N GLU A 255 -15.26 2.90 14.50
CA GLU A 255 -16.63 2.52 14.85
C GLU A 255 -16.75 1.02 15.13
N GLU A 256 -16.22 0.17 14.26
CA GLU A 256 -16.19 -1.28 14.43
C GLU A 256 -15.41 -1.68 15.67
N LYS A 257 -14.23 -1.08 15.90
CA LYS A 257 -13.41 -1.38 17.06
C LYS A 257 -14.17 -1.07 18.36
N VAL A 258 -14.81 0.09 18.46
CA VAL A 258 -15.62 0.46 19.64
C VAL A 258 -16.86 -0.44 19.79
N ASN A 259 -17.48 -0.86 18.69
CA ASN A 259 -18.61 -1.78 18.73
C ASN A 259 -18.23 -3.19 19.21
N CYS A 260 -17.01 -3.64 18.89
CA CYS A 260 -16.46 -4.93 19.33
C CYS A 260 -15.97 -4.91 20.79
N MET A 261 -15.73 -3.74 21.39
CA MET A 261 -15.37 -3.63 22.80
C MET A 261 -16.50 -4.09 23.72
N ASP A 262 -16.12 -4.70 24.83
CA ASP A 262 -17.07 -5.07 25.87
C ASP A 262 -17.67 -3.82 26.52
N VAL A 263 -18.92 -3.93 26.94
CA VAL A 263 -19.66 -2.81 27.54
C VAL A 263 -18.95 -2.26 28.79
N ALA A 264 -18.27 -3.13 29.55
CA ALA A 264 -17.51 -2.75 30.72
C ALA A 264 -16.29 -1.87 30.39
N GLU A 265 -15.59 -2.14 29.29
CA GLU A 265 -14.44 -1.32 28.85
C GLU A 265 -14.89 0.08 28.43
N VAL A 266 -16.02 0.17 27.71
CA VAL A 266 -16.60 1.46 27.32
C VAL A 266 -17.05 2.25 28.55
N GLU A 267 -17.62 1.58 29.56
CA GLU A 267 -17.93 2.19 30.84
C GLU A 267 -16.67 2.72 31.54
N GLU A 268 -15.59 1.94 31.58
CA GLU A 268 -14.33 2.35 32.24
C GLU A 268 -13.76 3.62 31.61
N ILE A 269 -13.73 3.69 30.27
CA ILE A 269 -13.27 4.88 29.54
C ILE A 269 -14.15 6.09 29.88
N LEU A 270 -15.47 5.94 29.85
CA LEU A 270 -16.40 7.05 30.09
C LEU A 270 -16.39 7.50 31.55
N LEU A 271 -16.35 6.57 32.51
CA LEU A 271 -16.23 6.89 33.93
C LEU A 271 -14.88 7.55 34.22
N GLY A 272 -13.80 7.13 33.57
CA GLY A 272 -12.49 7.77 33.69
C GLY A 272 -12.54 9.27 33.39
N VAL A 273 -13.33 9.66 32.39
CA VAL A 273 -13.49 11.06 31.99
C VAL A 273 -14.56 11.79 32.83
N MET A 274 -15.68 11.14 33.14
CA MET A 274 -16.88 11.80 33.67
C MET A 274 -17.06 11.69 35.20
N LYS A 275 -16.27 10.88 35.92
CA LYS A 275 -16.46 10.61 37.36
C LYS A 275 -16.57 11.86 38.22
N LYS A 276 -15.76 12.88 37.94
CA LYS A 276 -15.79 14.15 38.68
C LYS A 276 -17.10 14.91 38.46
N GLU A 277 -17.54 15.00 37.21
CA GLU A 277 -18.77 15.70 36.83
C GLU A 277 -20.01 15.00 37.40
N LEU A 278 -20.04 13.67 37.35
CA LEU A 278 -21.13 12.88 37.91
C LEU A 278 -21.23 13.04 39.43
N ASN A 279 -20.09 13.04 40.14
CA ASN A 279 -20.07 13.28 41.59
C ASN A 279 -20.53 14.70 41.93
N ALA A 280 -20.19 15.70 41.12
CA ALA A 280 -20.68 17.06 41.31
C ALA A 280 -22.21 17.13 41.19
N VAL A 281 -22.79 16.43 40.22
CA VAL A 281 -24.24 16.31 40.06
C VAL A 281 -24.85 15.67 41.31
N VAL A 282 -24.32 14.54 41.82
CA VAL A 282 -24.81 13.90 43.06
C VAL A 282 -24.78 14.85 44.26
N ASN A 283 -23.68 15.58 44.45
CA ASN A 283 -23.53 16.55 45.54
C ASN A 283 -24.50 17.73 45.41
N LEU A 284 -24.76 18.19 44.17
CA LEU A 284 -25.75 19.23 43.92
C LEU A 284 -27.16 18.76 44.30
N GLY A 285 -27.49 17.48 44.07
CA GLY A 285 -28.74 16.87 44.51
C GLY A 285 -28.90 16.93 46.04
N ALA A 286 -27.82 16.67 46.78
CA ALA A 286 -27.81 16.82 48.24
C ALA A 286 -28.04 18.27 48.68
N LEU A 287 -27.36 19.22 48.03
CA LEU A 287 -27.50 20.64 48.31
C LEU A 287 -28.92 21.15 48.05
N ILE A 288 -29.51 20.78 46.91
CA ILE A 288 -30.88 21.15 46.56
C ILE A 288 -31.87 20.54 47.56
N GLY A 289 -31.69 19.27 47.92
CA GLY A 289 -32.50 18.60 48.94
C GLY A 289 -32.43 19.30 50.30
N PHE A 290 -31.24 19.78 50.69
CA PHE A 290 -31.04 20.56 51.90
C PHE A 290 -31.80 21.89 51.86
N VAL A 291 -31.68 22.64 50.75
CA VAL A 291 -32.37 23.93 50.57
C VAL A 291 -33.88 23.77 50.57
N ILE A 292 -34.41 22.75 49.89
CA ILE A 292 -35.86 22.46 49.90
C ILE A 292 -36.34 22.12 51.32
N GLY A 293 -35.57 21.32 52.07
CA GLY A 293 -35.91 21.01 53.45
C GLY A 293 -35.85 22.22 54.39
N LEU A 294 -34.99 23.20 54.11
CA LEU A 294 -34.98 24.49 54.83
C LEU A 294 -36.22 25.34 54.50
N LEU A 295 -36.60 25.39 53.22
CA LEU A 295 -37.81 26.11 52.80
C LEU A 295 -39.08 25.53 53.42
N ASN A 296 -39.16 24.21 53.56
CA ASN A 296 -40.28 23.50 54.18
C ASN A 296 -40.40 23.72 55.71
N LEU A 297 -39.45 24.43 56.32
CA LEU A 297 -39.54 24.90 57.72
C LEU A 297 -40.02 26.34 57.83
N LEU A 298 -39.93 27.11 56.75
CA LEU A 298 -40.33 28.51 56.69
C LEU A 298 -41.80 28.70 56.26
N PHE A 299 -42.39 27.68 55.63
CA PHE A 299 -43.78 27.60 55.19
C PHE A 299 -44.50 26.47 55.92
#